data_AF-A0AAE5H756-F1
#
_entry.id   AF-A0AAE5H756-F1
#
_cell.length_a   1.000
_cell.length_b   1.000
_cell.length_c   1.000
_cell.angle_alpha   90.00
_cell.angle_beta   90.00
_cell.angle_gamma   90.00
#
_symmetry.space_group_name_H-M   'P 1'
#
loop_
_entity.id
_entity.type
_entity.pdbx_description
1 polymer ?
#
loop_
_entity_poly.entity_id
_entity_poly.type
_entity_poly.pdbx_seq_one_letter_code
_entity_poly.pdbx_strand_id
1 'polypeptide(L)'
;MQALKEFEYESFDVILCHNVFEYALQRENIAKEFARILKKDGVLSILKHNRVGRIMQMVVLLNNFEHANELLEGKNGKTEKFGDIHYYDDMDILKWSNDFEIEKILGMRTFWDLQQNQDIQKDEKWQKQMIAMEQNVCERDEFKAVASFHHLILKKK
;
A
#
# COMPACT_ATOMS: atom_id res chain seq x y z
N MET A 1 -6.58 18.75 -4.72
CA MET A 1 -5.19 19.20 -4.99
C MET A 1 -4.90 20.62 -4.51
N GLN A 2 -5.92 21.48 -4.41
CA GLN A 2 -5.74 22.86 -3.97
C GLN A 2 -5.25 22.95 -2.50
N ALA A 3 -5.72 22.06 -1.63
CA ALA A 3 -5.33 22.03 -0.22
C ALA A 3 -3.83 21.82 0.04
N LEU A 4 -3.12 21.00 -0.75
CA LEU A 4 -1.68 20.80 -0.52
C LEU A 4 -0.87 22.08 -0.77
N LYS A 5 -1.35 22.94 -1.69
CA LYS A 5 -0.72 24.22 -2.02
C LYS A 5 -0.85 25.26 -0.92
N GLU A 6 -1.74 25.06 0.05
CA GLU A 6 -1.95 25.96 1.19
C GLU A 6 -0.85 25.80 2.25
N PHE A 7 -0.17 24.66 2.28
CA PHE A 7 0.95 24.42 3.18
C PHE A 7 2.24 25.03 2.64
N GLU A 8 3.03 25.61 3.53
CA GLU A 8 4.35 26.13 3.23
C GLU A 8 5.33 24.99 2.90
N TYR A 9 6.52 25.36 2.41
CA TYR A 9 7.59 24.39 2.21
C TYR A 9 8.01 23.80 3.55
N GLU A 10 8.37 22.52 3.55
CA GLU A 10 9.01 21.87 4.71
C GLU A 10 8.22 22.03 6.03
N SER A 11 6.89 21.98 5.94
CA SER A 11 5.98 22.12 7.08
C SER A 11 5.81 20.84 7.91
N PHE A 12 6.13 19.67 7.34
CA PHE A 12 5.85 18.37 7.97
C PHE A 12 7.11 17.53 8.14
N ASP A 13 7.21 16.83 9.26
CA ASP A 13 8.24 15.81 9.50
C ASP A 13 7.84 14.45 8.92
N VAL A 14 6.53 14.16 8.88
CA VAL A 14 5.96 12.89 8.41
C VAL A 14 4.67 13.13 7.62
N ILE A 15 4.50 12.43 6.50
CA ILE A 15 3.24 12.35 5.75
C ILE A 15 2.78 10.89 5.71
N LEU A 16 1.51 10.65 6.07
CA LEU A 16 0.86 9.34 5.94
C LEU A 16 -0.09 9.36 4.74
N CYS A 17 0.14 8.49 3.77
CA CYS A 17 -0.68 8.36 2.57
C CYS A 17 -1.08 6.89 2.38
N HIS A 18 -2.11 6.46 3.11
CA HIS A 18 -2.48 5.05 3.23
C HIS A 18 -3.77 4.75 2.47
N ASN A 19 -3.70 3.87 1.45
CA ASN A 19 -4.80 3.50 0.57
C ASN A 19 -5.47 4.70 -0.12
N VAL A 20 -4.67 5.69 -0.54
CA VAL A 20 -5.14 6.92 -1.20
C VAL A 20 -4.70 6.98 -2.66
N PHE A 21 -3.45 6.62 -2.95
CA PHE A 21 -2.86 6.81 -4.28
C PHE A 21 -3.56 6.01 -5.37
N GLU A 22 -4.16 4.88 -5.03
CA GLU A 22 -4.95 4.02 -5.92
C GLU A 22 -6.12 4.76 -6.57
N TYR A 23 -6.63 5.79 -5.92
CA TYR A 23 -7.77 6.59 -6.38
C TYR A 23 -7.34 7.95 -6.96
N ALA A 24 -6.06 8.32 -6.79
CA ALA A 24 -5.53 9.57 -7.29
C ALA A 24 -5.05 9.43 -8.74
N LEU A 25 -5.64 10.20 -9.65
CA LEU A 25 -5.21 10.24 -11.06
C LEU A 25 -3.98 11.13 -11.29
N GLN A 26 -3.72 12.10 -10.40
CA GLN A 26 -2.67 13.11 -10.57
C GLN A 26 -1.45 12.82 -9.68
N ARG A 27 -1.04 11.55 -9.58
CA ARG A 27 -0.04 11.07 -8.60
C ARG A 27 1.29 11.81 -8.67
N GLU A 28 1.75 12.12 -9.88
CA GLU A 28 2.99 12.86 -10.08
C GLU A 28 2.97 14.23 -9.39
N ASN A 29 1.90 14.99 -9.61
CA ASN A 29 1.71 16.28 -8.97
C ASN A 29 1.57 16.13 -7.44
N ILE A 30 0.90 15.07 -6.94
CA ILE A 30 0.79 14.83 -5.49
C ILE A 30 2.16 14.52 -4.88
N ALA A 31 2.95 13.66 -5.52
CA ALA A 31 4.29 13.30 -5.07
C ALA A 31 5.20 14.53 -4.99
N LYS A 32 5.16 15.41 -6.00
CA LYS A 32 5.91 16.68 -5.99
C LYS A 32 5.46 17.61 -4.86
N GLU A 33 4.16 17.73 -4.62
CA GLU A 33 3.66 18.52 -3.49
C GLU A 33 4.05 17.91 -2.14
N PHE A 34 4.03 16.57 -1.99
CA PHE A 34 4.54 15.90 -0.79
C PHE A 34 6.02 16.19 -0.57
N ALA A 35 6.85 16.09 -1.60
CA ALA A 35 8.27 16.44 -1.49
C ALA A 35 8.47 17.90 -1.07
N ARG A 36 7.64 18.82 -1.59
CA ARG A 36 7.68 20.25 -1.26
C ARG A 36 7.40 20.53 0.22
N ILE A 37 6.32 19.95 0.75
CA ILE A 37 5.83 20.25 2.11
C ILE A 37 6.50 19.40 3.19
N LEU A 38 7.17 18.31 2.83
CA LEU A 38 7.95 17.50 3.75
C LEU A 38 9.31 18.14 3.99
N LYS A 39 9.80 18.16 5.23
CA LYS A 39 11.15 18.62 5.57
C LYS A 39 12.21 17.70 4.99
N LYS A 40 13.41 18.21 4.75
CA LYS A 40 14.60 17.38 4.50
C LYS A 40 14.72 16.28 5.56
N ASP A 41 15.08 15.06 5.14
CA ASP A 41 15.13 13.84 5.96
C ASP A 41 13.78 13.40 6.55
N GLY A 42 12.68 14.09 6.19
CA GLY A 42 11.32 13.73 6.58
C GLY A 42 10.85 12.43 5.92
N VAL A 43 9.80 11.85 6.47
CA VAL A 43 9.31 10.52 6.08
C VAL A 43 7.97 10.62 5.33
N LEU A 44 7.92 10.03 4.14
CA LEU A 44 6.67 9.74 3.46
C LEU A 44 6.34 8.24 3.65
N SER A 45 5.23 7.97 4.31
CA SER A 45 4.73 6.62 4.54
C SER A 45 3.56 6.35 3.60
N ILE A 46 3.74 5.46 2.63
CA ILE A 46 2.69 5.03 1.71
C ILE A 46 2.27 3.60 2.04
N LEU A 47 0.97 3.37 2.25
CA LEU A 47 0.40 2.02 2.27
C LEU A 47 -0.41 1.85 0.99
N LYS A 48 -0.14 0.80 0.23
CA LYS A 48 -0.79 0.56 -1.06
C LYS A 48 -1.26 -0.87 -1.24
N HIS A 49 -2.30 -1.04 -2.05
CA HIS A 49 -2.72 -2.35 -2.52
C HIS A 49 -1.62 -3.01 -3.37
N ASN A 50 -1.33 -4.28 -3.07
CA ASN A 50 -0.54 -5.14 -3.93
C ASN A 50 -1.46 -5.95 -4.84
N ARG A 51 -1.26 -5.83 -6.16
CA ARG A 51 -2.09 -6.53 -7.16
C ARG A 51 -2.02 -8.04 -6.98
N VAL A 52 -0.84 -8.59 -6.70
CA VAL A 52 -0.65 -10.04 -6.53
C VAL A 52 -1.40 -10.55 -5.30
N GLY A 53 -1.27 -9.85 -4.16
CA GLY A 53 -2.05 -10.15 -2.96
C GLY A 53 -3.56 -10.04 -3.19
N ARG A 54 -4.02 -9.06 -3.99
CA ARG A 54 -5.43 -8.96 -4.36
C ARG A 54 -5.90 -10.15 -5.20
N ILE A 55 -5.10 -10.61 -6.17
CA ILE A 55 -5.42 -11.80 -6.96
C ILE A 55 -5.59 -13.01 -6.02
N MET A 56 -4.67 -13.20 -5.07
CA MET A 56 -4.78 -14.26 -4.07
C MET A 56 -6.09 -14.16 -3.28
N GLN A 57 -6.45 -12.96 -2.83
CA GLN A 57 -7.71 -12.70 -2.13
C GLN A 57 -8.94 -13.04 -2.98
N MET A 58 -8.96 -12.67 -4.26
CA MET A 58 -10.10 -12.94 -5.15
C MET A 58 -10.32 -14.44 -5.34
N VAL A 59 -9.23 -15.19 -5.52
CA VAL A 59 -9.30 -16.65 -5.74
C VAL A 59 -9.61 -17.38 -4.44
N VAL A 60 -8.81 -17.17 -3.39
CA VAL A 60 -8.85 -18.02 -2.18
C VAL A 60 -10.01 -17.66 -1.26
N LEU A 61 -10.34 -16.36 -1.13
CA LEU A 61 -11.34 -15.91 -0.16
C LEU A 61 -12.69 -15.61 -0.78
N LEU A 62 -12.71 -15.00 -1.96
CA LEU A 62 -13.95 -14.54 -2.57
C LEU A 62 -14.48 -15.47 -3.65
N ASN A 63 -13.73 -16.53 -4.02
CA ASN A 63 -14.09 -17.46 -5.09
C ASN A 63 -14.47 -16.75 -6.41
N ASN A 64 -13.83 -15.61 -6.68
CA ASN A 64 -14.12 -14.73 -7.81
C ASN A 64 -13.00 -14.83 -8.86
N PHE A 65 -13.05 -15.89 -9.66
CA PHE A 65 -12.06 -16.17 -10.69
C PHE A 65 -12.09 -15.19 -11.85
N GLU A 66 -13.27 -14.67 -12.19
CA GLU A 66 -13.42 -13.68 -13.26
C GLU A 66 -12.60 -12.43 -12.95
N HIS A 67 -12.80 -11.85 -11.76
CA HIS A 67 -12.04 -10.66 -11.36
C HIS A 67 -10.55 -10.95 -11.15
N ALA A 68 -10.19 -12.14 -10.70
CA ALA A 68 -8.79 -12.55 -10.61
C ALA A 68 -8.10 -12.54 -11.99
N ASN A 69 -8.78 -13.05 -13.03
CA ASN A 69 -8.28 -13.02 -14.39
C ASN A 69 -8.18 -11.59 -14.95
N GLU A 70 -9.16 -10.72 -14.67
CA GLU A 70 -9.07 -9.30 -15.05
C GLU A 70 -7.82 -8.62 -14.47
N LEU A 71 -7.51 -8.89 -13.20
CA LEU A 71 -6.33 -8.36 -12.53
C LEU A 71 -5.03 -8.92 -13.12
N LEU A 72 -5.00 -10.19 -13.51
CA LEU A 72 -3.87 -10.81 -14.21
C LEU A 72 -3.63 -10.18 -15.59
N GLU A 73 -4.68 -9.79 -16.29
CA GLU A 73 -4.62 -9.03 -17.55
C GLU A 73 -4.21 -7.56 -17.34
N GLY A 74 -4.02 -7.13 -16.09
CA GLY A 74 -3.57 -5.78 -15.75
C GLY A 74 -4.69 -4.73 -15.66
N LYS A 75 -5.97 -5.15 -15.68
CA LYS A 75 -7.11 -4.24 -15.50
C LYS A 75 -7.09 -3.65 -14.08
N ASN A 76 -7.81 -2.53 -13.91
CA ASN A 76 -7.99 -1.90 -12.61
C ASN A 76 -8.97 -2.71 -11.75
N GLY A 77 -8.78 -2.66 -10.44
CA GLY A 77 -9.74 -3.23 -9.50
C GLY A 77 -10.97 -2.32 -9.38
N LYS A 78 -12.03 -2.79 -8.73
CA LYS A 78 -13.17 -1.94 -8.36
C LYS A 78 -13.51 -2.09 -6.88
N THR A 79 -13.83 -0.98 -6.24
CA THR A 79 -14.49 -0.98 -4.92
C THR A 79 -15.85 -0.33 -5.04
N GLU A 80 -16.83 -0.87 -4.30
CA GLU A 80 -18.18 -0.30 -4.27
C GLU A 80 -18.22 1.12 -3.70
N LYS A 81 -17.25 1.48 -2.83
CA LYS A 81 -17.25 2.74 -2.08
C LYS A 81 -16.40 3.86 -2.68
N PHE A 82 -15.34 3.54 -3.41
CA PHE A 82 -14.35 4.52 -3.84
C PHE A 82 -14.04 4.47 -5.35
N GLY A 83 -14.73 3.61 -6.10
CA GLY A 83 -14.56 3.48 -7.55
C GLY A 83 -13.39 2.58 -7.93
N ASP A 84 -12.75 2.89 -9.05
CA ASP A 84 -11.67 2.09 -9.63
C ASP A 84 -10.39 2.17 -8.79
N ILE A 85 -9.78 1.01 -8.52
CA ILE A 85 -8.43 0.89 -7.94
C ILE A 85 -7.43 0.85 -9.08
N HIS A 86 -6.71 1.95 -9.27
CA HIS A 86 -5.61 2.01 -10.22
C HIS A 86 -4.33 1.50 -9.56
N TYR A 87 -3.90 0.29 -9.89
CA TYR A 87 -2.64 -0.24 -9.35
C TYR A 87 -1.44 0.52 -9.90
N TYR A 88 -0.36 0.50 -9.14
CA TYR A 88 0.95 1.03 -9.50
C TYR A 88 2.03 0.19 -8.83
N ASP A 89 3.23 0.23 -9.40
CA ASP A 89 4.38 -0.51 -8.89
C ASP A 89 5.06 0.28 -7.77
N ASP A 90 5.77 -0.43 -6.90
CA ASP A 90 6.39 0.19 -5.72
C ASP A 90 7.40 1.29 -6.11
N MET A 91 8.06 1.14 -7.26
CA MET A 91 9.06 2.07 -7.75
C MET A 91 8.46 3.28 -8.49
N ASP A 92 7.16 3.29 -8.80
CA ASP A 92 6.55 4.36 -9.59
C ASP A 92 6.62 5.72 -8.89
N ILE A 93 6.61 5.74 -7.56
CA ILE A 93 6.77 6.96 -6.76
C ILE A 93 8.09 7.70 -7.07
N LEU A 94 9.16 6.96 -7.36
CA LEU A 94 10.46 7.54 -7.72
C LEU A 94 10.46 8.12 -9.13
N LYS A 95 9.56 7.65 -10.02
CA LYS A 95 9.35 8.25 -11.34
C LYS A 95 8.56 9.56 -11.24
N TRP A 96 7.73 9.68 -10.20
CA TRP A 96 6.87 10.84 -9.96
C TRP A 96 7.57 12.00 -9.25
N SER A 97 8.54 11.70 -8.39
CA SER A 97 9.45 12.68 -7.80
C SER A 97 10.81 12.05 -7.52
N ASN A 98 11.87 12.73 -7.97
CA ASN A 98 13.26 12.32 -7.75
C ASN A 98 13.78 12.71 -6.34
N ASP A 99 12.99 13.45 -5.57
CA ASP A 99 13.33 13.95 -4.23
C ASP A 99 13.21 12.88 -3.15
N PHE A 100 12.66 11.71 -3.51
CA PHE A 100 12.51 10.58 -2.59
C PHE A 100 13.56 9.49 -2.85
N GLU A 101 13.83 8.75 -1.79
CA GLU A 101 14.44 7.43 -1.82
C GLU A 101 13.57 6.45 -1.01
N ILE A 102 13.50 5.19 -1.45
CA ILE A 102 12.79 4.15 -0.71
C ILE A 102 13.76 3.59 0.33
N GLU A 103 13.46 3.80 1.60
CA GLU A 103 14.20 3.23 2.72
C GLU A 103 13.76 1.78 2.96
N LYS A 104 12.45 1.52 2.87
CA LYS A 104 11.90 0.19 3.16
C LYS A 104 10.63 -0.11 2.38
N ILE A 105 10.45 -1.39 2.04
CA ILE A 105 9.18 -1.94 1.56
C ILE A 105 8.83 -3.12 2.46
N LEU A 106 7.66 -3.05 3.08
CA LEU A 106 7.12 -4.08 3.96
C LEU A 106 5.86 -4.70 3.35
N GLY A 107 5.73 -6.02 3.44
CA GLY A 107 4.52 -6.76 3.10
C GLY A 107 3.58 -6.75 4.29
N MET A 108 2.32 -6.36 4.06
CA MET A 108 1.32 -6.25 5.11
C MET A 108 0.14 -7.18 4.81
N ARG A 109 -0.31 -7.89 5.85
CA ARG A 109 -1.39 -8.89 5.78
C ARG A 109 -1.09 -9.98 4.77
N THR A 110 -0.02 -10.71 5.01
CA THR A 110 0.36 -11.88 4.22
C THR A 110 -0.53 -13.07 4.56
N PHE A 111 -0.95 -13.22 5.83
CA PHE A 111 -1.67 -14.40 6.31
C PHE A 111 -3.00 -14.09 6.97
N TRP A 112 -3.14 -12.95 7.64
CA TRP A 112 -4.30 -12.63 8.50
C TRP A 112 -5.64 -12.89 7.81
N ASP A 113 -5.79 -12.32 6.61
CA ASP A 113 -7.03 -12.41 5.85
C ASP A 113 -7.23 -13.81 5.23
N LEU A 114 -6.16 -14.60 5.06
CA LEU A 114 -6.22 -15.96 4.50
C LEU A 114 -6.85 -17.00 5.43
N GLN A 115 -7.08 -16.65 6.70
CA GLN A 115 -7.68 -17.55 7.67
C GLN A 115 -9.16 -17.83 7.33
N GLN A 116 -9.50 -19.07 7.02
CA GLN A 116 -10.87 -19.48 6.66
C GLN A 116 -11.85 -19.31 7.83
N ASN A 117 -11.42 -19.61 9.06
CA ASN A 117 -12.25 -19.40 10.24
C ASN A 117 -12.14 -17.94 10.71
N GLN A 118 -12.99 -17.06 10.20
CA GLN A 118 -12.95 -15.64 10.57
C GLN A 118 -13.27 -15.38 12.05
N ASP A 119 -14.00 -16.27 12.72
CA ASP A 119 -14.31 -16.10 14.15
C ASP A 119 -13.06 -16.21 15.04
N ILE A 120 -12.03 -16.95 14.61
CA ILE A 120 -10.77 -17.06 15.35
C ILE A 120 -10.05 -15.71 15.48
N GLN A 121 -10.36 -14.74 14.59
CA GLN A 121 -9.78 -13.41 14.67
C GLN A 121 -10.22 -12.65 15.92
N LYS A 122 -11.25 -13.11 16.64
CA LYS A 122 -11.69 -12.55 17.94
C LYS A 122 -10.85 -13.06 19.11
N ASP A 123 -10.08 -14.14 18.94
CA ASP A 123 -9.25 -14.73 19.99
C ASP A 123 -7.92 -13.97 20.13
N GLU A 124 -7.70 -13.32 21.27
CA GLU A 124 -6.51 -12.50 21.52
C GLU A 124 -5.19 -13.29 21.49
N LYS A 125 -5.21 -14.57 21.89
CA LYS A 125 -4.00 -15.41 21.87
C LYS A 125 -3.62 -15.71 20.43
N TRP A 126 -4.60 -16.03 19.60
CA TRP A 126 -4.40 -16.20 18.17
C TRP A 126 -3.91 -14.90 17.52
N GLN A 127 -4.52 -13.75 17.83
CA GLN A 127 -4.10 -12.46 17.28
C GLN A 127 -2.62 -12.17 17.57
N LYS A 128 -2.16 -12.38 18.80
CA LYS A 128 -0.75 -12.20 19.19
C LYS A 128 0.18 -13.11 18.40
N GLN A 129 -0.19 -14.38 18.23
CA GLN A 129 0.58 -15.34 17.43
C GLN A 129 0.62 -14.94 15.95
N MET A 130 -0.50 -14.51 15.39
CA MET A 130 -0.59 -14.08 14.00
C MET A 130 0.21 -12.80 13.75
N ILE A 131 0.13 -11.80 14.65
CA ILE A 131 0.94 -10.57 14.55
C ILE A 131 2.44 -10.91 14.59
N ALA A 132 2.87 -11.77 15.50
CA ALA A 132 4.26 -12.18 15.58
C ALA A 132 4.73 -12.87 14.29
N MET A 133 3.87 -13.69 13.67
CA MET A 133 4.16 -14.32 12.39
C MET A 133 4.26 -13.29 11.25
N GLU A 134 3.28 -12.39 11.13
CA GLU A 134 3.28 -11.30 10.14
C GLU A 134 4.53 -10.42 10.26
N GLN A 135 4.94 -10.07 11.49
CA GLN A 135 6.18 -9.33 11.75
C GLN A 135 7.44 -10.08 11.30
N ASN A 136 7.49 -11.40 11.45
CA ASN A 136 8.66 -12.20 11.04
C ASN A 136 8.82 -12.31 9.52
N VAL A 137 7.75 -12.08 8.75
CA VAL A 137 7.75 -12.24 7.29
C VAL A 137 7.65 -10.94 6.51
N CYS A 138 7.24 -9.83 7.14
CA CYS A 138 6.93 -8.59 6.43
C CYS A 138 8.12 -8.01 5.63
N GLU A 139 9.36 -8.38 5.92
CA GLU A 139 10.54 -7.93 5.20
C GLU A 139 11.04 -8.90 4.13
N ARG A 140 10.58 -10.15 4.15
CA ARG A 140 11.07 -11.24 3.30
C ARG A 140 10.42 -11.18 1.92
N ASP A 141 11.22 -11.18 0.87
CA ASP A 141 10.77 -10.91 -0.51
C ASP A 141 9.68 -11.87 -0.98
N GLU A 142 9.79 -13.16 -0.65
CA GLU A 142 8.81 -14.19 -1.02
C GLU A 142 7.42 -13.94 -0.39
N PHE A 143 7.38 -13.36 0.80
CA PHE A 143 6.14 -13.05 1.52
C PHE A 143 5.60 -11.67 1.17
N LYS A 144 6.48 -10.69 0.91
CA LYS A 144 6.10 -9.38 0.38
C LYS A 144 5.37 -9.53 -0.95
N ALA A 145 5.94 -10.33 -1.86
CA ALA A 145 5.40 -10.53 -3.21
C ALA A 145 3.91 -10.93 -3.22
N VAL A 146 3.45 -11.68 -2.22
CA VAL A 146 2.07 -12.16 -2.10
C VAL A 146 1.25 -11.45 -1.01
N ALA A 147 1.85 -10.52 -0.26
CA ALA A 147 1.16 -9.76 0.77
C ALA A 147 0.03 -8.91 0.16
N SER A 148 -1.04 -8.66 0.93
CA SER A 148 -2.20 -7.91 0.42
C SER A 148 -1.89 -6.44 0.13
N PHE A 149 -0.96 -5.87 0.91
CA PHE A 149 -0.53 -4.48 0.77
C PHE A 149 0.99 -4.38 0.87
N HIS A 150 1.56 -3.35 0.25
CA HIS A 150 2.92 -2.93 0.51
C HIS A 150 2.91 -1.61 1.30
N HIS A 151 3.70 -1.54 2.36
CA HIS A 151 4.00 -0.31 3.07
C HIS A 151 5.40 0.14 2.69
N LEU A 152 5.45 1.25 1.94
CA LEU A 152 6.66 1.91 1.53
C LEU A 152 7.00 3.01 2.53
N ILE A 153 8.22 2.99 3.03
CA ILE A 153 8.81 4.06 3.83
C ILE A 153 9.81 4.77 2.93
N LEU A 154 9.56 6.05 2.65
CA LEU A 154 10.42 6.89 1.83
C LEU A 154 11.00 8.03 2.65
N LYS A 155 12.24 8.37 2.34
CA LYS A 155 12.94 9.56 2.87
C LYS A 155 12.99 10.65 1.80
N LYS A 156 12.78 11.90 2.22
CA LYS A 156 13.11 13.06 1.38
C LYS A 156 14.60 13.35 1.46
N LYS A 157 15.24 13.48 0.29
CA LYS A 157 16.65 13.85 0.11
C LYS A 157 16.96 15.31 0.47
#